data_AF-A0A1C1CW61-F1
#
_entry.id   AF-A0A1C1CW61-F1
#
_cell.length_a   1.000
_cell.length_b   1.000
_cell.length_c   1.000
_cell.angle_alpha   90.00
_cell.angle_beta   90.00
_cell.angle_gamma   90.00
#
_symmetry.space_group_name_H-M   'P 1'
#
loop_
_entity.id
_entity.type
_entity.pdbx_description
1 polymer ?
#
loop_
_entity_poly.entity_id
_entity_poly.type
_entity_poly.pdbx_seq_one_letter_code
_entity_poly.pdbx_strand_id
1 'polypeptide(L)'
;MNLSKHLFRAPARFLMSLLFILSGVSKLTSVAQTQQYMEAYGVPGMLIWPAAALEITGGTMVLTGTFTTPVSIVLSAWCLLTAAIFHKDLTDQTQMIMFLKNMAMAGGFLVLAERATEVWSPKAATGDAEESSRGLSHNIPP
;
A
#
# COMPACT_ATOMS: atom_id res chain seq x y z
N MET A 1 -6.17 -18.65 14.47
CA MET A 1 -6.01 -17.18 14.59
C MET A 1 -7.37 -16.60 15.00
N ASN A 2 -7.45 -15.80 16.07
CA ASN A 2 -8.72 -15.40 16.70
C ASN A 2 -9.64 -14.62 15.74
N LEU A 3 -10.92 -15.01 15.70
CA LEU A 3 -11.99 -14.33 14.94
C LEU A 3 -12.01 -12.81 15.19
N SER A 4 -11.68 -12.39 16.43
CA SER A 4 -11.58 -10.99 16.82
C SER A 4 -10.58 -10.18 15.98
N LYS A 5 -9.45 -10.77 15.57
CA LYS A 5 -8.48 -10.06 14.72
C LYS A 5 -9.04 -9.80 13.32
N HIS A 6 -9.91 -10.66 12.81
CA HIS A 6 -10.55 -10.45 11.51
C HIS A 6 -11.58 -9.31 11.57
N LEU A 7 -12.27 -9.17 12.71
CA LEU A 7 -13.31 -8.15 12.91
C LEU A 7 -12.78 -6.71 12.81
N PHE A 8 -11.56 -6.43 13.28
CA PHE A 8 -10.96 -5.09 13.14
C PHE A 8 -10.27 -4.88 11.79
N ARG A 9 -9.72 -5.95 11.19
CA ARG A 9 -8.96 -5.86 9.92
C ARG A 9 -9.86 -5.63 8.72
N ALA A 10 -11.03 -6.26 8.67
CA ALA A 10 -11.92 -6.11 7.52
C ALA A 10 -12.44 -4.65 7.37
N PRO A 11 -12.96 -3.99 8.42
CA PRO A 11 -13.32 -2.58 8.37
C PRO A 11 -12.14 -1.67 8.07
N ALA A 12 -10.97 -1.91 8.67
CA ALA A 12 -9.78 -1.10 8.38
C ALA A 12 -9.40 -1.17 6.89
N ARG A 13 -9.31 -2.38 6.32
CA ARG A 13 -9.05 -2.54 4.88
C ARG A 13 -10.13 -1.92 4.02
N PHE A 14 -11.41 -2.09 4.39
CA PHE A 14 -12.53 -1.49 3.66
C PHE A 14 -12.40 0.04 3.61
N LEU A 15 -12.28 0.70 4.76
CA LEU A 15 -12.19 2.16 4.84
C LEU A 15 -10.96 2.70 4.10
N MET A 16 -9.81 2.03 4.24
CA MET A 16 -8.60 2.46 3.57
C MET A 16 -8.63 2.25 2.04
N SER A 17 -9.15 1.10 1.58
CA SER A 17 -9.26 0.80 0.15
C SER A 17 -10.33 1.61 -0.55
N LEU A 18 -11.41 1.96 0.14
CA LEU A 18 -12.54 2.72 -0.42
C LEU A 18 -12.06 4.02 -1.06
N LEU A 19 -11.18 4.76 -0.38
CA LEU A 19 -10.62 6.00 -0.90
C LEU A 19 -9.91 5.80 -2.24
N PHE A 20 -9.14 4.73 -2.39
CA PHE A 20 -8.36 4.43 -3.60
C PHE A 20 -9.24 3.99 -4.75
N ILE A 21 -10.22 3.12 -4.48
CA ILE A 21 -11.16 2.66 -5.50
C ILE A 21 -11.96 3.85 -6.04
N LEU A 22 -12.51 4.69 -5.15
CA LEU A 22 -13.25 5.89 -5.55
C LEU A 22 -12.37 6.90 -6.28
N SER A 23 -11.14 7.12 -5.80
CA SER A 23 -10.17 8.01 -6.44
C SER A 23 -9.83 7.53 -7.86
N GLY A 24 -9.56 6.23 -8.04
CA GLY A 24 -9.22 5.67 -9.33
C GLY A 24 -10.41 5.70 -10.31
N VAL A 25 -11.62 5.39 -9.84
CA VAL A 25 -12.84 5.51 -10.65
C VAL A 25 -13.08 6.97 -11.06
N SER A 26 -12.90 7.92 -10.12
CA SER A 26 -13.05 9.35 -10.40
C SER A 26 -12.12 9.80 -11.54
N LYS A 27 -10.85 9.34 -11.55
CA LYS A 27 -9.90 9.60 -12.64
C LYS A 27 -10.38 9.09 -14.00
N LEU A 28 -11.04 7.94 -14.05
CA LEU A 28 -11.61 7.39 -15.29
C LEU A 28 -12.84 8.16 -15.78
N THR A 29 -13.60 8.78 -14.87
CA THR A 29 -14.75 9.62 -15.24
C THR A 29 -14.37 11.06 -15.61
N SER A 30 -13.22 11.54 -15.12
CA SER A 30 -12.76 12.93 -15.29
C SER A 30 -11.34 12.98 -15.88
N VAL A 31 -11.12 12.21 -16.95
CA VAL A 31 -9.78 12.00 -17.54
C VAL A 31 -9.14 13.32 -17.96
N ALA A 32 -9.79 14.09 -18.82
CA ALA A 32 -9.23 15.34 -19.35
C ALA A 32 -8.87 16.35 -18.24
N GLN A 33 -9.74 16.50 -17.23
CA GLN A 33 -9.49 17.37 -16.09
C GLN A 33 -8.27 16.91 -15.29
N THR A 34 -8.15 15.61 -15.03
CA THR A 34 -7.02 15.06 -14.29
C THR A 34 -5.72 15.15 -15.09
N GLN A 35 -5.75 14.95 -16.42
CA GLN A 35 -4.58 15.10 -17.27
C GLN A 35 -4.05 16.54 -17.24
N GLN A 36 -4.94 17.53 -17.39
CA GLN A 36 -4.58 18.94 -17.26
C GLN A 36 -3.99 19.26 -15.88
N TYR A 37 -4.57 18.69 -14.82
CA TYR A 37 -4.04 18.83 -13.47
C TYR A 37 -2.64 18.21 -13.34
N MET A 38 -2.41 17.01 -13.88
CA MET A 38 -1.09 16.37 -13.88
C MET A 38 -0.04 17.21 -14.62
N GLU A 39 -0.41 17.72 -15.80
CA GLU A 39 0.47 18.52 -16.64
C GLU A 39 0.82 19.87 -16.00
N ALA A 40 -0.10 20.47 -15.24
CA ALA A 40 0.17 21.68 -14.46
C ALA A 40 1.26 21.47 -13.39
N TYR A 41 1.48 20.23 -12.94
CA TYR A 41 2.56 19.84 -12.02
C TYR A 41 3.77 19.22 -12.73
N GLY A 42 3.82 19.30 -14.07
CA GLY A 42 4.91 18.74 -14.87
C GLY A 42 4.88 17.21 -14.99
N VAL A 43 3.76 16.57 -14.63
CA VAL A 43 3.58 15.13 -14.75
C VAL A 43 2.87 14.82 -16.08
N PRO A 44 3.40 13.91 -16.93
CA PRO A 44 2.75 13.57 -18.19
C PRO A 44 1.30 13.08 -18.00
N GLY A 45 0.33 13.70 -18.67
CA GLY A 45 -1.09 13.32 -18.57
C GLY A 45 -1.39 11.88 -18.96
N MET A 46 -0.53 11.23 -19.76
CA MET A 46 -0.66 9.80 -20.08
C MET A 46 -0.56 8.88 -18.85
N LEU A 47 0.08 9.33 -17.76
CA LEU A 47 0.25 8.55 -16.52
C LEU A 47 -1.05 8.40 -15.73
N ILE A 48 -2.14 9.07 -16.13
CA ILE A 48 -3.45 8.85 -15.52
C ILE A 48 -3.91 7.39 -15.62
N TRP A 49 -3.60 6.71 -16.72
CA TRP A 49 -4.01 5.32 -16.94
C TRP A 49 -3.35 4.34 -15.97
N PRO A 50 -2.00 4.29 -15.84
CA PRO A 50 -1.38 3.46 -14.81
C PRO A 50 -1.73 3.92 -13.39
N ALA A 51 -1.91 5.23 -13.15
CA ALA A 51 -2.35 5.73 -11.85
C ALA A 51 -3.73 5.20 -11.46
N ALA A 52 -4.73 5.32 -12.35
CA ALA A 52 -6.07 4.82 -12.12
C ALA A 52 -6.09 3.29 -11.98
N ALA A 53 -5.32 2.58 -12.81
CA ALA A 53 -5.17 1.14 -12.71
C ALA A 53 -4.59 0.73 -11.34
N LEU A 54 -3.51 1.38 -10.88
CA LEU A 54 -2.88 1.13 -9.59
C LEU A 54 -3.85 1.39 -8.43
N GLU A 55 -4.57 2.51 -8.46
CA GLU A 55 -5.52 2.86 -7.39
C GLU A 55 -6.71 1.88 -7.33
N ILE A 56 -7.30 1.52 -8.47
CA ILE A 56 -8.44 0.60 -8.52
C ILE A 56 -8.00 -0.81 -8.16
N THR A 57 -6.96 -1.34 -8.80
CA THR A 57 -6.50 -2.72 -8.56
C THR A 57 -5.89 -2.87 -7.18
N GLY A 58 -5.02 -1.95 -6.78
CA GLY A 58 -4.41 -1.95 -5.46
C GLY A 58 -5.45 -1.80 -4.34
N GLY A 59 -6.40 -0.87 -4.50
CA GLY A 59 -7.53 -0.71 -3.58
C GLY A 59 -8.35 -2.00 -3.48
N THR A 60 -8.70 -2.60 -4.62
CA THR A 60 -9.46 -3.86 -4.65
C THR A 60 -8.71 -5.02 -3.99
N MET A 61 -7.40 -5.14 -4.20
CA MET A 61 -6.57 -6.18 -3.59
C MET A 61 -6.46 -6.02 -2.06
N VAL A 62 -6.36 -4.79 -1.56
CA VAL A 62 -6.43 -4.52 -0.11
C VAL A 62 -7.82 -4.85 0.44
N LEU A 63 -8.88 -4.47 -0.27
CA LEU A 63 -10.27 -4.73 0.13
C LEU A 63 -10.53 -6.23 0.31
N THR A 64 -10.19 -7.05 -0.69
CA THR A 64 -10.39 -8.52 -0.65
C THR A 64 -9.39 -9.20 0.29
N GLY A 65 -8.23 -8.58 0.52
CA GLY A 65 -7.15 -9.13 1.32
C GLY A 65 -6.11 -9.91 0.55
N THR A 66 -6.25 -10.03 -0.75
CA THR A 66 -5.27 -10.71 -1.62
C THR A 66 -4.02 -9.87 -1.75
N PHE A 67 -2.83 -10.44 -1.52
CA PHE A 67 -1.55 -9.74 -1.59
C PHE A 67 -1.49 -8.44 -0.77
N THR A 68 -2.19 -8.39 0.38
CA THR A 68 -2.30 -7.18 1.21
C THR A 68 -0.92 -6.55 1.50
N THR A 69 0.07 -7.38 1.82
CA THR A 69 1.41 -6.93 2.20
C THR A 69 2.15 -6.15 1.09
N PRO A 70 2.51 -6.75 -0.06
CA PRO A 70 3.23 -6.01 -1.11
C PRO A 70 2.40 -4.86 -1.68
N VAL A 71 1.08 -5.03 -1.82
CA VAL A 71 0.20 -3.97 -2.33
C VAL A 71 0.17 -2.78 -1.38
N SER A 72 0.15 -3.01 -0.06
CA SER A 72 0.17 -1.90 0.92
C SER A 72 1.50 -1.14 0.89
N ILE A 73 2.63 -1.79 0.64
CA ILE A 73 3.91 -1.10 0.42
C ILE A 73 3.80 -0.17 -0.79
N VAL A 74 3.27 -0.67 -1.91
CA VAL A 74 3.08 0.11 -3.14
C VAL A 74 2.13 1.29 -2.91
N LEU A 75 0.97 1.07 -2.26
CA LEU A 75 0.01 2.15 -1.98
C LEU A 75 0.54 3.16 -0.96
N SER A 76 1.37 2.73 -0.01
CA SER A 76 2.08 3.65 0.89
C SER A 76 3.03 4.54 0.12
N ALA A 77 3.86 3.97 -0.76
CA ALA A 77 4.76 4.73 -1.62
C ALA A 77 3.98 5.68 -2.54
N TRP A 78 2.84 5.24 -3.08
CA TRP A 78 1.94 6.07 -3.89
C TRP A 78 1.40 7.27 -3.12
N CYS A 79 0.96 7.08 -1.86
CA CYS A 79 0.53 8.18 -1.00
C CYS A 79 1.63 9.23 -0.81
N LEU A 80 2.84 8.78 -0.46
CA LEU A 80 3.98 9.67 -0.25
C LEU A 80 4.35 10.42 -1.54
N LEU A 81 4.39 9.70 -2.66
CA LEU A 81 4.68 10.27 -3.97
C LEU A 81 3.67 11.34 -4.37
N THR A 82 2.36 11.04 -4.28
CA THR A 82 1.30 11.99 -4.65
C THR A 82 1.24 13.19 -3.72
N ALA A 83 1.50 13.02 -2.42
CA ALA A 83 1.66 14.12 -1.48
C ALA A 83 2.81 15.05 -1.88
N ALA A 84 3.99 14.48 -2.14
CA ALA A 84 5.19 15.23 -2.48
C ALA A 84 5.11 15.95 -3.83
N ILE A 85 4.32 15.44 -4.78
CA ILE A 85 4.15 16.06 -6.11
C ILE A 85 3.04 17.11 -6.10
N PHE A 86 1.83 16.75 -5.66
CA PHE A 86 0.62 17.54 -5.90
C PHE A 86 0.22 18.46 -4.76
N HIS A 87 0.74 18.27 -3.54
CA HIS A 87 0.27 18.97 -2.34
C HIS A 87 1.42 19.62 -1.57
N LYS A 88 2.23 20.41 -2.27
CA LYS A 88 3.45 21.05 -1.73
C LYS A 88 3.21 22.39 -1.05
N ASP A 89 2.15 23.10 -1.43
CA ASP A 89 1.85 24.39 -0.82
C ASP A 89 1.11 24.17 0.51
N LEU A 90 1.87 24.12 1.59
CA LEU A 90 1.31 23.94 2.94
C LEU A 90 0.69 25.22 3.51
N THR A 91 0.80 26.36 2.81
CA THR A 91 0.11 27.60 3.19
C THR A 91 -1.34 27.61 2.72
N ASP A 92 -1.65 26.90 1.64
CA ASP A 92 -3.01 26.59 1.23
C ASP A 92 -3.62 25.48 2.09
N GLN A 93 -4.74 25.78 2.74
CA GLN A 93 -5.38 24.85 3.68
C GLN A 93 -5.83 23.55 3.00
N THR A 94 -6.29 23.62 1.75
CA THR A 94 -6.77 22.44 1.02
C THR A 94 -5.60 21.51 0.69
N GLN A 95 -4.51 22.06 0.17
CA GLN A 95 -3.29 21.30 -0.10
C GLN A 95 -2.69 20.73 1.18
N MET A 96 -2.64 21.49 2.28
CA MET A 96 -2.19 20.96 3.56
C MET A 96 -3.04 19.77 4.03
N ILE A 97 -4.37 19.85 3.95
CA ILE A 97 -5.26 18.74 4.32
C ILE A 97 -5.01 17.52 3.41
N MET A 98 -4.86 17.73 2.10
CA MET A 98 -4.60 16.63 1.16
C MET A 98 -3.24 15.97 1.38
N PHE A 99 -2.22 16.77 1.69
CA PHE A 99 -0.89 16.29 2.09
C PHE A 99 -1.00 15.42 3.34
N LEU A 100 -1.60 15.94 4.43
CA LEU A 100 -1.76 15.21 5.69
C LEU A 100 -2.60 13.95 5.54
N LYS A 101 -3.67 14.00 4.72
CA LYS A 101 -4.48 12.83 4.36
C LYS A 101 -3.60 11.75 3.73
N ASN A 102 -2.76 12.10 2.74
CA ASN A 102 -1.86 11.13 2.13
C ASN A 102 -0.81 10.59 3.13
N MET A 103 -0.25 11.43 4.01
CA MET A 103 0.66 10.97 5.05
C MET A 103 0.00 9.96 6.00
N ALA A 104 -1.24 10.24 6.44
CA ALA A 104 -2.01 9.34 7.29
C ALA A 104 -2.33 8.02 6.58
N MET A 105 -2.71 8.07 5.30
CA MET A 105 -2.97 6.88 4.49
C MET A 105 -1.70 6.05 4.29
N ALA A 106 -0.55 6.68 4.03
CA ALA A 106 0.74 5.99 3.95
C ALA A 106 1.03 5.20 5.24
N GLY A 107 0.91 5.86 6.40
CA GLY A 107 1.09 5.22 7.70
C GLY A 107 0.16 4.03 7.92
N GLY A 108 -1.13 4.16 7.58
CA GLY A 108 -2.08 3.06 7.70
C GLY A 108 -1.75 1.86 6.79
N PHE A 109 -1.27 2.10 5.56
CA PHE A 109 -0.79 1.03 4.70
C PHE A 109 0.51 0.40 5.20
N LEU A 110 1.43 1.15 5.80
CA LEU A 110 2.62 0.57 6.43
C LEU A 110 2.26 -0.39 7.56
N VAL A 111 1.22 -0.09 8.35
CA VAL A 111 0.69 -1.03 9.36
C VAL A 111 0.13 -2.31 8.70
N LEU A 112 -0.56 -2.20 7.56
CA LEU A 112 -1.01 -3.39 6.81
C LEU A 112 0.15 -4.18 6.19
N ALA A 113 1.27 -3.51 5.89
CA ALA A 113 2.49 -4.09 5.35
C ALA A 113 3.43 -4.70 6.41
N GLU A 114 3.19 -4.49 7.71
CA GLU A 114 4.06 -4.96 8.81
C GLU A 114 4.44 -6.46 8.70
N ARG A 115 3.49 -7.29 8.24
CA ARG A 115 3.70 -8.73 8.00
C ARG A 115 4.75 -9.06 6.93
N ALA A 116 5.18 -8.09 6.11
CA ALA A 116 6.27 -8.27 5.14
C ALA A 116 7.58 -8.68 5.81
N THR A 117 7.81 -8.16 7.01
CA THR A 117 9.07 -8.37 7.73
C THR A 117 9.29 -9.84 8.08
N GLU A 118 8.23 -10.63 8.25
CA GLU A 118 8.35 -12.07 8.54
C GLU A 118 8.74 -12.88 7.29
N VAL A 119 8.17 -12.55 6.13
CA VAL A 119 8.35 -13.33 4.88
C VAL A 119 9.70 -13.06 4.21
N TRP A 120 10.24 -11.85 4.34
CA TRP A 120 11.54 -11.48 3.74
C TRP A 120 12.71 -11.47 4.72
N SER A 121 12.51 -11.74 6.01
CA SER A 121 13.62 -11.78 6.96
C SER A 121 14.58 -12.94 6.62
N PRO A 122 15.89 -12.68 6.44
CA PRO A 122 16.90 -13.73 6.32
C PRO A 122 16.85 -14.72 7.49
N LYS A 123 16.35 -14.29 8.66
CA LYS A 123 16.13 -15.15 9.82
C LYS A 123 15.18 -16.33 9.56
N ALA A 124 14.17 -16.16 8.70
CA ALA A 124 13.34 -17.28 8.26
C ALA A 124 14.20 -18.30 7.49
N ALA A 125 15.07 -17.83 6.60
CA ALA A 125 15.97 -18.69 5.82
C ALA A 125 17.07 -19.36 6.67
N THR A 126 17.62 -18.68 7.68
CA THR A 126 18.64 -19.27 8.57
C THR A 126 18.06 -20.20 9.62
N GLY A 127 16.82 -19.94 10.08
CA GLY A 127 16.11 -20.84 11.01
C GLY A 127 15.93 -22.23 10.41
N ASP A 128 15.49 -22.29 9.16
CA ASP A 128 15.35 -23.55 8.41
C ASP A 128 16.70 -24.27 8.22
N ALA A 129 17.79 -23.53 8.02
CA ALA A 129 19.13 -24.10 7.89
C ALA A 129 19.68 -24.64 9.24
N GLU A 130 19.46 -23.94 10.35
CA GLU A 130 19.83 -24.44 11.69
C GLU A 130 19.02 -25.67 12.08
N GLU A 131 17.70 -25.67 11.83
CA GLU A 131 16.83 -26.82 12.12
C GLU A 131 17.21 -28.03 11.27
N SER A 132 17.53 -27.84 9.98
CA SER A 132 18.05 -28.89 9.10
C SER A 132 19.39 -29.45 9.58
N SER A 133 20.30 -28.61 10.09
CA SER A 133 21.61 -29.08 10.59
C SER A 133 21.51 -29.80 11.94
N ARG A 134 20.62 -29.36 12.85
CA ARG A 134 20.31 -30.06 14.11
C ARG A 134 19.60 -31.39 13.88
N GLY A 135 18.69 -31.45 12.91
CA GLY A 135 18.03 -32.69 12.51
C GLY A 135 19.03 -33.74 11.99
N LEU A 136 20.08 -33.30 11.29
CA LEU A 136 21.15 -34.19 10.83
C LEU A 136 22.07 -34.62 11.97
N SER A 137 22.43 -33.73 12.91
CA SER A 137 23.32 -34.09 14.02
C SER A 137 22.69 -35.07 15.01
N HIS A 138 21.36 -34.99 15.22
CA HIS A 138 20.67 -35.88 16.16
C HIS A 138 20.46 -37.30 15.58
N ASN A 139 20.66 -37.49 14.27
CA ASN A 139 20.45 -38.77 13.60
C ASN A 139 21.75 -39.54 13.30
N ILE A 140 22.87 -39.12 13.90
CA ILE A 140 24.13 -39.89 13.88
C ILE A 140 24.04 -40.90 15.03
N PRO A 141 23.78 -42.19 14.78
CA PRO A 141 23.85 -43.20 15.82
C PRO A 141 25.28 -43.28 16.39
N PRO A 142 25.45 -43.60 17.68
CA PRO A 142 26.74 -43.69 18.35
C PRO A 142 27.65 -44.78 17.76
#